data_AF-A0A2R6CLZ5-F1
#
_entry.id   AF-A0A2R6CLZ5-F1
#
_cell.length_a   1.000
_cell.length_b   1.000
_cell.length_c   1.000
_cell.angle_alpha   90.00
_cell.angle_beta   90.00
_cell.angle_gamma   90.00
#
_symmetry.space_group_name_H-M   'P 1'
#
loop_
_entity.id
_entity.type
_entity.pdbx_description
1 polymer ?
#
loop_
_entity_poly.entity_id
_entity_poly.type
_entity_poly.pdbx_seq_one_letter_code
_entity_poly.pdbx_strand_id
1 'polypeptide(L)'
;RLLGDGKTWRGTAAGWAVGAALALALNQLAPAASDVLAVGLPEFPLAAVFALPLGAMVGDIGASFLKRRIGRERGAPFPGIDQLDFVVGALLLTAPVAFDWFTDTFTVPVLAVVLLLTPVLHVATNGLAYTLGLKDEPW
;
A
#
# COMPACT_ATOMS: atom_id res chain seq x y z
N ARG A 1 -11.08 -10.44 20.07
CA ARG A 1 -11.76 -10.02 18.82
C ARG A 1 -10.95 -10.53 17.62
N LEU A 2 -11.57 -10.83 16.47
CA LEU A 2 -10.92 -11.49 15.34
C LEU A 2 -9.83 -10.63 14.65
N LEU A 3 -10.07 -9.33 14.53
CA LEU A 3 -9.16 -8.38 13.84
C LEU A 3 -8.78 -7.16 14.72
N GLY A 4 -9.66 -6.75 15.64
CA GLY A 4 -9.56 -5.51 16.43
C GLY A 4 -10.34 -4.36 15.78
N ASP A 5 -10.71 -3.33 16.56
CA ASP A 5 -11.75 -2.37 16.12
C ASP A 5 -11.25 -1.32 15.13
N GLY A 6 -9.96 -1.35 14.80
CA GLY A 6 -9.39 -0.49 13.77
C GLY A 6 -9.71 -0.91 12.34
N LYS A 7 -10.29 -2.11 12.12
CA LYS A 7 -10.68 -2.58 10.78
C LYS A 7 -12.19 -2.51 10.62
N THR A 8 -12.64 -1.62 9.75
CA THR A 8 -14.07 -1.45 9.42
C THR A 8 -14.29 -1.70 7.93
N TRP A 9 -15.44 -2.28 7.58
CA TRP A 9 -15.81 -2.46 6.17
C TRP A 9 -15.85 -1.15 5.40
N ARG A 10 -16.28 -0.06 6.06
CA ARG A 10 -16.29 1.29 5.47
C ARG A 10 -14.87 1.77 5.14
N GLY A 11 -13.92 1.58 6.06
CA GLY A 11 -12.51 1.92 5.84
C GLY A 11 -11.91 1.12 4.68
N THR A 12 -12.19 -0.19 4.62
CA THR A 12 -11.76 -1.06 3.51
C THR A 12 -12.32 -0.61 2.17
N ALA A 13 -13.62 -0.37 2.08
CA ALA A 13 -14.27 0.07 0.85
C ALA A 13 -13.77 1.45 0.41
N ALA A 14 -13.63 2.40 1.33
CA ALA A 14 -13.12 3.74 1.04
C ALA A 14 -11.66 3.70 0.58
N GLY A 15 -10.79 2.98 1.30
CA GLY A 15 -9.38 2.82 0.92
C GLY A 15 -9.21 2.19 -0.45
N TRP A 16 -10.00 1.14 -0.75
CA TRP A 16 -10.00 0.52 -2.07
C TRP A 16 -10.45 1.48 -3.17
N ALA A 17 -11.58 2.17 -2.98
CA ALA A 17 -12.13 3.09 -3.97
C ALA A 17 -11.21 4.30 -4.22
N VAL A 18 -10.64 4.90 -3.17
CA VAL A 18 -9.69 6.02 -3.28
C VAL A 18 -8.42 5.57 -4.00
N GLY A 19 -7.88 4.40 -3.68
CA GLY A 19 -6.72 3.86 -4.36
C GLY A 19 -6.96 3.61 -5.85
N ALA A 20 -8.13 3.07 -6.21
CA ALA A 20 -8.50 2.87 -7.62
C ALA A 20 -8.66 4.21 -8.35
N ALA A 21 -9.35 5.17 -7.74
CA ALA A 21 -9.50 6.52 -8.30
C ALA A 21 -8.14 7.22 -8.48
N LEU A 22 -7.22 7.06 -7.53
CA LEU A 22 -5.87 7.59 -7.62
C LEU A 22 -5.09 6.96 -8.77
N ALA A 23 -5.14 5.64 -8.95
CA ALA A 23 -4.47 4.97 -10.07
C ALA A 23 -4.99 5.47 -11.43
N LEU A 24 -6.31 5.66 -11.56
CA LEU A 24 -6.90 6.25 -12.77
C LEU A 24 -6.43 7.69 -12.99
N ALA A 25 -6.39 8.51 -11.94
CA ALA A 25 -5.87 9.88 -12.04
C ALA A 25 -4.39 9.92 -12.44
N LEU A 26 -3.58 9.01 -11.91
CA LEU A 26 -2.16 8.88 -12.26
C LEU A 26 -1.98 8.49 -13.74
N ASN A 27 -2.82 7.62 -14.30
CA ASN A 27 -2.80 7.32 -15.74
C ASN A 27 -3.05 8.57 -16.59
N GLN A 28 -4.00 9.42 -16.19
CA GLN A 28 -4.27 10.67 -16.94
C GLN A 28 -3.10 11.65 -16.90
N LEU A 29 -2.27 11.60 -15.85
CA LEU A 29 -1.10 12.46 -15.69
C LEU A 29 0.19 11.85 -16.26
N ALA A 30 0.21 10.53 -16.47
CA ALA A 30 1.42 9.79 -16.86
C ALA A 30 2.06 10.33 -18.15
N PRO A 31 1.33 10.63 -19.25
CA PRO A 31 1.95 11.15 -20.47
C PRO A 31 2.67 12.48 -20.24
N ALA A 32 2.00 13.44 -19.59
CA ALA A 32 2.58 14.75 -19.32
C ALA A 32 3.76 14.68 -18.35
N ALA A 33 3.69 13.82 -17.32
CA ALA A 33 4.79 13.59 -16.40
C ALA A 33 5.98 12.91 -17.09
N SER A 34 5.74 11.96 -17.99
CA SER A 34 6.78 11.30 -18.78
C SER A 34 7.53 12.27 -19.67
N ASP A 35 6.84 13.20 -20.32
CA ASP A 35 7.46 14.23 -21.15
C ASP A 35 8.37 15.15 -20.31
N VAL A 36 7.89 15.59 -19.14
CA VAL A 36 8.65 16.49 -18.24
C VAL A 36 9.87 15.79 -17.65
N LEU A 37 9.73 14.52 -17.25
CA LEU A 37 10.81 13.76 -16.63
C LEU A 37 11.78 13.14 -17.65
N ALA A 38 11.41 13.16 -18.94
CA ALA A 38 12.11 12.44 -20.01
C ALA A 38 12.30 10.94 -19.71
N VAL A 39 11.33 10.33 -19.04
CA VAL A 39 11.32 8.91 -18.65
C VAL A 39 9.92 8.34 -18.87
N GLY A 40 9.83 7.17 -19.52
CA GLY A 40 8.56 6.46 -19.69
C GLY A 40 8.04 5.95 -18.35
N LEU A 41 6.88 6.45 -17.93
CA LEU A 41 6.19 6.01 -16.71
C LEU A 41 5.19 4.91 -17.08
N PRO A 42 5.06 3.86 -16.25
CA PRO A 42 4.06 2.83 -16.48
C PRO A 42 2.67 3.39 -16.20
N GLU A 43 1.71 3.02 -17.05
CA GLU A 43 0.28 3.21 -16.78
C GLU A 43 -0.29 1.95 -16.14
N PHE A 44 -1.26 2.12 -15.25
CA PHE A 44 -1.96 1.02 -14.58
C PHE A 44 -3.02 0.42 -15.52
N PRO A 45 -2.92 -0.86 -15.92
CA PRO A 45 -4.02 -1.53 -16.58
C PRO A 45 -5.19 -1.67 -15.61
N LEU A 46 -6.41 -1.82 -16.15
CA LEU A 46 -7.64 -1.87 -15.33
C LEU A 46 -7.59 -2.94 -14.23
N ALA A 47 -6.96 -4.09 -14.50
CA ALA A 47 -6.74 -5.12 -13.50
C ALA A 47 -5.89 -4.60 -12.32
N ALA A 48 -4.78 -3.93 -12.58
CA ALA A 48 -3.90 -3.37 -11.55
C ALA A 48 -4.57 -2.22 -10.78
N VAL A 49 -5.37 -1.37 -11.46
CA VAL A 49 -6.16 -0.28 -10.84
C VAL A 49 -7.00 -0.80 -9.67
N PHE A 50 -7.61 -1.98 -9.80
CA PHE A 50 -8.41 -2.56 -8.73
C PHE A 50 -7.61 -3.48 -7.81
N ALA A 51 -6.66 -4.25 -8.36
CA ALA A 51 -5.92 -5.28 -7.63
C ALA A 51 -4.92 -4.71 -6.63
N LEU A 52 -4.17 -3.66 -6.98
CA LEU A 52 -3.18 -3.05 -6.09
C LEU A 52 -3.81 -2.52 -4.80
N PRO A 53 -4.82 -1.61 -4.84
CA PRO A 53 -5.42 -1.10 -3.62
C PRO A 53 -6.22 -2.16 -2.87
N LEU A 54 -6.86 -3.12 -3.55
CA LEU A 54 -7.53 -4.23 -2.87
C LEU A 54 -6.54 -5.11 -2.11
N GLY A 55 -5.44 -5.48 -2.77
CA GLY A 55 -4.37 -6.27 -2.17
C GLY A 55 -3.72 -5.55 -0.98
N ALA A 56 -3.54 -4.23 -1.06
CA ALA A 56 -3.07 -3.43 0.06
C ALA A 56 -4.00 -3.54 1.28
N MET A 57 -5.32 -3.39 1.08
CA MET A 57 -6.29 -3.54 2.17
C MET A 57 -6.31 -4.97 2.72
N VAL A 58 -6.20 -5.99 1.86
CA VAL A 58 -6.17 -7.40 2.28
C VAL A 58 -4.90 -7.71 3.07
N GLY A 59 -3.73 -7.20 2.65
CA GLY A 59 -2.45 -7.38 3.35
C GLY A 59 -2.50 -6.83 4.77
N ASP A 60 -2.96 -5.59 4.92
CA ASP A 60 -3.11 -4.91 6.21
C ASP A 60 -4.15 -5.61 7.15
N ILE A 61 -5.26 -6.12 6.59
CA ILE A 61 -6.20 -6.97 7.33
C ILE A 61 -5.53 -8.28 7.76
N GLY A 62 -4.77 -8.92 6.86
CA GLY A 62 -4.07 -10.17 7.11
C GLY A 62 -3.00 -10.05 8.21
N ALA A 63 -2.20 -8.99 8.18
CA ALA A 63 -1.22 -8.70 9.22
C ALA A 63 -1.91 -8.40 10.56
N SER A 64 -3.01 -7.65 10.56
CA SER A 64 -3.82 -7.42 11.76
C SER A 64 -4.37 -8.72 12.34
N PHE A 65 -4.86 -9.63 11.50
CA PHE A 65 -5.28 -10.97 11.91
C PHE A 65 -4.12 -11.76 12.52
N LEU A 66 -2.96 -11.80 11.86
CA LEU A 66 -1.78 -12.51 12.34
C LEU A 66 -1.32 -11.99 13.71
N LYS A 67 -1.29 -10.66 13.90
CA LYS A 67 -0.99 -10.02 15.18
C LYS A 67 -1.89 -10.52 16.32
N ARG A 68 -3.21 -10.67 16.06
CA ARG A 68 -4.15 -11.21 17.06
C ARG A 68 -3.88 -12.68 17.37
N ARG A 69 -3.41 -13.47 16.40
CA ARG A 69 -3.13 -14.91 16.58
C ARG A 69 -1.87 -15.18 17.40
N ILE A 70 -0.88 -14.31 17.31
CA ILE A 70 0.35 -14.39 18.11
C ILE A 70 0.23 -13.66 19.46
N GLY A 71 -0.99 -13.28 19.88
CA GLY A 71 -1.24 -12.67 21.18
C GLY A 71 -0.87 -11.19 21.31
N ARG A 72 -0.52 -10.50 20.21
CA ARG A 72 -0.24 -9.05 20.27
C ARG A 72 -1.53 -8.26 20.40
N GLU A 73 -1.52 -7.24 21.24
CA GLU A 73 -2.64 -6.32 21.45
C GLU A 73 -2.79 -5.31 20.31
N ARG A 74 -3.97 -4.70 20.20
CA ARG A 74 -4.21 -3.63 19.22
C ARG A 74 -3.27 -2.45 19.51
N GLY A 75 -2.68 -1.88 18.46
CA GLY A 75 -1.72 -0.79 18.59
C GLY A 75 -0.31 -1.24 18.93
N ALA A 76 -0.11 -2.50 19.35
CA ALA A 76 1.23 -3.03 19.56
C ALA A 76 2.02 -3.02 18.24
N PRO A 77 3.17 -2.34 18.18
CA PRO A 77 3.95 -2.24 16.96
C PRO A 77 4.49 -3.62 16.56
N PHE A 78 4.46 -3.90 15.26
CA PHE A 78 5.16 -5.03 14.65
C PHE A 78 6.10 -4.52 13.54
N PRO A 79 7.29 -4.01 13.91
CA PRO A 79 8.28 -3.56 12.94
C PRO A 79 8.62 -4.62 11.90
N GLY A 80 8.86 -4.20 10.67
CA GLY A 80 8.98 -5.03 9.48
C GLY A 80 7.61 -5.36 8.85
N ILE A 81 6.70 -5.95 9.63
CA ILE A 81 5.39 -6.37 9.12
C ILE A 81 4.49 -5.16 8.89
N ASP A 82 4.35 -4.26 9.86
CA ASP A 82 3.43 -3.12 9.78
C ASP A 82 3.80 -2.11 8.69
N GLN A 83 5.05 -2.12 8.23
CA GLN A 83 5.51 -1.26 7.13
C GLN A 83 5.36 -1.90 5.76
N LEU A 84 5.32 -3.24 5.66
CA LEU A 84 5.38 -3.95 4.38
C LEU A 84 4.16 -4.84 4.11
N ASP A 85 3.26 -5.03 5.07
CA ASP A 85 2.08 -5.89 4.96
C ASP A 85 1.19 -5.52 3.77
N PHE A 86 0.88 -4.24 3.61
CA PHE A 86 0.07 -3.75 2.50
C PHE A 86 0.81 -3.86 1.17
N VAL A 87 2.14 -3.66 1.14
CA VAL A 87 2.97 -3.83 -0.06
C VAL A 87 2.92 -5.28 -0.50
N VAL A 88 3.17 -6.22 0.41
CA VAL A 88 3.13 -7.66 0.12
C VAL A 88 1.74 -8.07 -0.37
N GLY A 89 0.67 -7.62 0.30
CA GLY A 89 -0.70 -7.89 -0.13
C GLY A 89 -1.01 -7.35 -1.53
N ALA A 90 -0.58 -6.12 -1.83
CA ALA A 90 -0.76 -5.49 -3.13
C ALA A 90 -0.05 -6.27 -4.25
N LEU A 91 1.21 -6.64 -4.03
CA LEU A 91 2.01 -7.37 -5.01
C LEU A 91 1.46 -8.77 -5.26
N LEU A 92 1.15 -9.52 -4.19
CA LEU A 92 0.62 -10.88 -4.29
C LEU A 92 -0.73 -10.95 -5.00
N LEU A 93 -1.60 -9.96 -4.79
CA LEU A 93 -2.92 -9.94 -5.42
C LEU A 93 -2.85 -9.46 -6.88
N THR A 94 -1.91 -8.57 -7.20
CA THR A 94 -1.79 -7.98 -8.55
C THR A 94 -1.06 -8.90 -9.52
N ALA A 95 0.00 -9.58 -9.08
CA ALA A 95 0.81 -10.46 -9.92
C ALA A 95 -0.01 -11.48 -10.75
N PRO A 96 -0.99 -12.23 -10.20
CA PRO A 96 -1.73 -13.21 -10.99
C PRO A 96 -2.75 -12.61 -11.98
N VAL A 97 -3.21 -11.37 -11.77
CA VAL A 97 -4.28 -10.75 -12.58
C VAL A 97 -3.78 -9.74 -13.60
N ALA A 98 -2.52 -9.31 -13.47
CA ALA A 98 -1.87 -8.37 -14.38
C ALA A 98 -0.40 -8.78 -14.60
N PHE A 99 -0.16 -10.07 -14.88
CA PHE A 99 1.17 -10.69 -14.83
C PHE A 99 2.23 -10.00 -15.69
N ASP A 100 1.98 -9.82 -16.99
CA ASP A 100 2.96 -9.23 -17.91
C ASP A 100 3.33 -7.80 -17.48
N TRP A 101 2.31 -6.98 -17.21
CA TRP A 101 2.49 -5.62 -16.69
C TRP A 101 3.23 -5.61 -15.35
N PHE A 102 2.92 -6.56 -14.46
CA PHE A 102 3.54 -6.66 -13.15
C PHE A 102 5.04 -6.97 -13.28
N THR A 103 5.41 -7.92 -14.13
CA THR A 103 6.83 -8.28 -14.34
C THR A 103 7.63 -7.18 -15.01
N ASP A 104 7.00 -6.43 -15.92
CA ASP A 104 7.64 -5.28 -16.58
C ASP A 104 7.81 -4.09 -15.62
N THR A 105 6.84 -3.87 -14.73
CA THR A 105 6.84 -2.73 -13.80
C THR A 105 7.70 -2.99 -12.57
N PHE A 106 7.52 -4.14 -11.91
CA PHE A 106 8.16 -4.46 -10.63
C PHE A 106 9.47 -5.22 -10.84
N THR A 107 10.40 -4.59 -11.57
CA THR A 107 11.77 -5.08 -11.71
C THR A 107 12.50 -5.14 -10.37
N VAL A 108 13.61 -5.88 -10.29
CA VAL A 108 14.40 -6.00 -9.05
C VAL A 108 14.81 -4.63 -8.47
N PRO A 109 15.29 -3.65 -9.26
CA PRO A 109 15.57 -2.31 -8.74
C PRO A 109 14.33 -1.59 -8.21
N VAL A 110 13.18 -1.69 -8.89
CA VAL A 110 11.93 -1.07 -8.45
C VAL A 110 11.46 -1.69 -7.14
N LEU A 111 11.50 -3.02 -7.02
CA LEU A 111 11.16 -3.72 -5.77
C LEU A 111 12.11 -3.31 -4.64
N ALA A 112 13.41 -3.18 -4.89
CA ALA A 112 14.34 -2.71 -3.88
C ALA A 112 14.00 -1.28 -3.40
N VAL A 113 13.66 -0.38 -4.33
CA VAL A 113 13.20 0.98 -3.99
C VAL A 113 11.91 0.93 -3.17
N VAL A 114 10.92 0.15 -3.57
CA VAL A 114 9.65 0.00 -2.83
C VAL A 114 9.90 -0.52 -1.41
N LEU A 115 10.73 -1.56 -1.25
CA LEU A 115 11.01 -2.17 0.05
C LEU A 115 11.82 -1.26 0.99
N LEU A 116 12.69 -0.41 0.45
CA LEU A 116 13.52 0.51 1.23
C LEU A 116 12.79 1.83 1.54
N LEU A 117 12.10 2.41 0.56
CA LEU A 117 11.41 3.68 0.74
C LEU A 117 10.12 3.53 1.54
N THR A 118 9.42 2.40 1.45
CA THR A 118 8.14 2.25 2.17
C THR A 118 8.29 2.41 3.68
N PRO A 119 9.24 1.73 4.38
CA PRO A 119 9.45 1.95 5.81
C PRO A 119 9.84 3.39 6.15
N VAL A 120 10.65 4.03 5.31
CA VAL A 120 11.06 5.43 5.49
C VAL A 120 9.85 6.37 5.41
N LEU A 121 9.02 6.21 4.37
CA LEU A 121 7.80 6.98 4.19
C LEU A 121 6.80 6.70 5.32
N HIS A 122 6.67 5.46 5.76
CA HIS A 122 5.78 5.08 6.85
C HIS A 122 6.14 5.81 8.14
N VAL A 123 7.42 5.79 8.54
CA VAL A 123 7.90 6.50 9.74
C VAL A 123 7.79 8.01 9.57
N ALA A 124 8.17 8.55 8.41
CA ALA A 124 8.14 10.00 8.18
C ALA A 124 6.71 10.56 8.22
N THR A 125 5.75 9.87 7.59
CA THR A 125 4.34 10.27 7.57
C THR A 125 3.69 10.13 8.95
N ASN A 126 4.00 9.07 9.71
CA ASN A 126 3.52 8.91 11.08
C ASN A 126 4.10 9.99 12.01
N GLY A 127 5.39 10.30 11.89
CA GLY A 127 6.03 11.39 12.61
C GLY A 127 5.39 12.75 12.30
N LEU A 128 5.12 13.04 11.03
CA LEU A 128 4.43 14.27 10.61
C LEU A 128 2.99 14.34 11.15
N ALA A 129 2.25 13.24 11.12
CA ALA A 129 0.91 13.19 11.69
C ALA A 129 0.92 13.45 13.20
N TYR A 130 1.91 12.90 13.92
CA TYR A 130 2.11 13.14 15.34
C TYR A 130 2.47 14.60 15.63
N THR A 131 3.39 15.21 14.86
CA THR A 131 3.76 16.62 15.07
C THR A 131 2.63 17.59 14.77
N LEU A 132 1.71 17.23 13.87
CA LEU A 132 0.49 17.98 13.57
C LEU A 132 -0.66 17.69 14.55
N GLY A 133 -0.47 16.81 15.55
CA GLY A 133 -1.50 16.42 16.51
C GLY A 133 -2.64 15.59 15.91
N LEU A 134 -2.44 14.99 14.73
CA LEU A 134 -3.39 14.10 14.06
C LEU A 134 -3.28 12.65 14.54
N LYS A 135 -2.19 12.31 15.23
CA LYS A 135 -1.93 11.02 15.87
C LYS A 135 -1.39 11.23 17.28
N ASP A 136 -1.76 10.30 18.17
CA ASP A 136 -1.29 10.29 19.56
C ASP A 136 0.13 9.68 19.70
N GLU A 137 0.61 8.94 18.70
CA GLU A 137 1.89 8.24 18.70
C GLU A 137 2.65 8.44 17.37
N PRO A 138 3.99 8.55 17.40
CA PRO A 138 4.82 8.84 16.21
C PRO A 138 5.21 7.62 15.36
N TRP A 139 4.76 6.41 15.72
CA TRP A 139 5.10 5.16 15.01
C TRP A 139 3.95 4.58 14.18
#